data_AF-A0A2M9WLS8-F1
#
_entry.id   AF-A0A2M9WLS8-F1
#
_cell.length_a   1.000
_cell.length_b   1.000
_cell.length_c   1.000
_cell.angle_alpha   90.00
_cell.angle_beta   90.00
_cell.angle_gamma   90.00
#
_symmetry.space_group_name_H-M   'P 1'
#
loop_
_entity.id
_entity.type
_entity.pdbx_description
1 polymer ?
#
loop_
_entity_poly.entity_id
_entity_poly.type
_entity_poly.pdbx_seq_one_letter_code
_entity_poly.pdbx_strand_id
1 'polypeptide(L)'
;MQAGLMPDGDYVLGELPVYVKDGMARLKDTNNLAGSILLLKDAVKNVVDWNVATPEDAVMMASYVPAKSCNLLDKCGVIKPDHPADFVVLNHDMTVSETYLNGESRYKA
;
A
#
# COMPACT_ATOMS: atom_id res chain seq x y z
N MET A 1 -0.28 -7.34 -8.26
CA MET A 1 -1.32 -6.92 -9.23
C MET A 1 -0.61 -6.35 -10.44
N GLN A 2 -0.93 -6.79 -11.66
CA GLN A 2 -0.20 -6.35 -12.88
C GLN A 2 -0.51 -4.91 -13.32
N ALA A 3 -1.64 -4.34 -12.89
CA ALA A 3 -2.07 -3.00 -13.25
C ALA A 3 -1.71 -1.91 -12.20
N GLY A 4 -1.24 -2.30 -11.02
CA GLY A 4 -0.82 -1.33 -9.99
C GLY A 4 0.43 -0.58 -10.45
N LEU A 5 0.45 0.75 -10.26
CA LEU A 5 1.52 1.66 -10.72
C LEU A 5 1.71 1.76 -12.24
N MET A 6 0.80 1.20 -13.05
CA MET A 6 0.88 1.29 -14.51
C MET A 6 0.10 2.51 -15.02
N PRO A 7 0.52 3.13 -16.15
CA PRO A 7 -0.26 4.19 -16.81
C PRO A 7 -1.64 3.71 -17.26
N ASP A 8 -2.51 4.66 -17.60
CA ASP A 8 -3.77 4.36 -18.27
C ASP A 8 -3.52 3.53 -19.55
N GLY A 9 -4.30 2.46 -19.72
CA GLY A 9 -4.07 1.50 -20.78
C GLY A 9 -4.77 0.17 -20.57
N ASP A 10 -4.52 -0.76 -21.49
CA ASP A 10 -5.12 -2.08 -21.48
C ASP A 10 -4.17 -3.13 -20.89
N TYR A 11 -4.69 -3.96 -20.00
CA TYR A 11 -3.93 -4.98 -19.29
C TYR A 11 -4.71 -6.28 -19.18
N VAL A 12 -4.04 -7.33 -18.69
CA VAL A 12 -4.65 -8.60 -18.32
C VAL A 12 -4.35 -8.85 -16.86
N LEU A 13 -5.39 -9.13 -16.06
CA LEU A 13 -5.29 -9.50 -14.65
C LEU A 13 -5.69 -10.98 -14.50
N GLY A 14 -4.68 -11.86 -14.40
CA GLY A 14 -4.91 -13.31 -14.50
C GLY A 14 -5.33 -13.67 -15.92
N GLU A 15 -6.60 -14.06 -16.10
CA GLU A 15 -7.19 -14.33 -17.42
C GLU A 15 -8.16 -13.22 -17.87
N LEU A 16 -8.34 -12.18 -17.05
CA LEU A 16 -9.37 -11.17 -17.24
C LEU A 16 -8.82 -9.95 -17.99
N PRO A 17 -9.35 -9.61 -19.18
CA PRO A 17 -8.97 -8.39 -19.89
C PRO A 17 -9.54 -7.15 -19.16
N VAL A 18 -8.67 -6.21 -18.84
CA VAL A 18 -9.03 -4.97 -18.13
C VAL A 18 -8.49 -3.74 -18.84
N TYR A 19 -9.09 -2.60 -18.53
CA TYR A 19 -8.52 -1.29 -18.83
C TYR A 19 -8.31 -0.52 -17.52
N VAL A 20 -7.22 0.24 -17.45
CA VAL A 20 -6.93 1.22 -16.41
C VAL A 20 -7.23 2.59 -16.98
N LYS A 21 -8.08 3.34 -16.29
CA LYS A 21 -8.39 4.72 -16.64
C LYS A 21 -8.84 5.50 -15.41
N ASP A 22 -8.41 6.75 -15.30
CA ASP A 22 -8.88 7.70 -14.29
C ASP A 22 -8.80 7.12 -12.85
N GLY A 23 -7.71 6.43 -12.53
CA GLY A 23 -7.50 5.87 -11.18
C GLY A 23 -8.23 4.54 -10.90
N MET A 24 -8.81 3.88 -11.91
CA MET A 24 -9.60 2.67 -11.74
C MET A 24 -9.20 1.58 -12.73
N ALA A 25 -9.21 0.31 -12.29
CA ALA A 25 -9.11 -0.86 -13.15
C ALA A 25 -10.48 -1.52 -13.32
N ARG A 26 -10.92 -1.73 -14.57
CA ARG A 26 -12.25 -2.30 -14.89
C ARG A 26 -12.18 -3.37 -15.96
N LEU A 27 -13.05 -4.37 -15.88
CA LEU A 27 -13.22 -5.40 -16.91
C LEU A 27 -13.69 -4.77 -18.23
N LYS A 28 -13.09 -5.17 -19.34
CA LYS A 28 -13.48 -4.64 -20.67
C LYS A 28 -14.93 -5.00 -21.04
N ASP A 29 -15.35 -6.22 -20.73
CA ASP A 29 -16.64 -6.75 -21.20
C ASP A 29 -17.83 -6.20 -20.41
N THR A 30 -17.69 -6.08 -19.09
CA THR A 30 -18.80 -5.75 -18.18
C THR A 30 -18.68 -4.40 -17.51
N ASN A 31 -17.52 -3.73 -17.64
CA ASN A 31 -17.20 -2.47 -16.97
C ASN A 31 -17.17 -2.54 -15.42
N ASN A 32 -17.22 -3.74 -14.84
CA ASN A 32 -17.11 -3.96 -13.40
C ASN A 32 -15.70 -3.67 -12.89
N LEU A 33 -15.58 -3.28 -11.61
CA LEU A 33 -14.28 -3.11 -10.96
C LEU A 33 -13.49 -4.42 -10.93
N ALA A 34 -12.21 -4.34 -11.30
CA ALA A 34 -11.29 -5.48 -11.35
C ALA A 34 -10.10 -5.21 -10.42
N GLY A 35 -10.38 -5.15 -9.11
CA GLY A 35 -9.39 -4.76 -8.10
C GLY A 35 -9.24 -3.24 -7.97
N SER A 36 -8.06 -2.79 -7.54
CA SER A 36 -7.74 -1.39 -7.27
C SER A 36 -6.29 -1.10 -7.59
N ILE A 37 -6.01 0.09 -8.16
CA ILE A 37 -4.64 0.55 -8.36
C ILE A 37 -4.12 1.42 -7.19
N LEU A 38 -4.85 1.44 -6.07
CA LEU A 38 -4.52 2.19 -4.86
C LEU A 38 -3.18 1.74 -4.28
N LEU A 39 -2.32 2.71 -3.98
CA LEU A 39 -1.07 2.46 -3.26
C LEU A 39 -1.32 2.46 -1.76
N LEU A 40 -0.59 1.60 -1.04
CA LEU A 40 -0.76 1.49 0.41
C LEU A 40 -0.50 2.81 1.15
N LYS A 41 0.48 3.61 0.71
CA LYS A 41 0.75 4.94 1.27
C LYS A 41 -0.46 5.87 1.15
N ASP A 42 -1.19 5.79 0.04
CA ASP A 42 -2.37 6.62 -0.21
C ASP A 42 -3.55 6.08 0.58
N ALA A 43 -3.67 4.75 0.74
CA ALA A 43 -4.67 4.14 1.61
C ALA A 43 -4.54 4.59 3.07
N VAL A 44 -3.31 4.58 3.61
CA VAL A 44 -3.00 5.07 4.98
C VAL A 44 -3.36 6.54 5.12
N LYS A 45 -2.95 7.38 4.16
CA LYS A 45 -3.30 8.80 4.16
C LYS A 45 -4.82 9.02 4.09
N ASN A 46 -5.50 8.31 3.19
CA ASN A 46 -6.94 8.47 2.97
C ASN A 46 -7.77 8.17 4.23
N VAL A 47 -7.48 7.08 4.95
CA VAL A 47 -8.27 6.75 6.16
C VAL A 47 -8.07 7.77 7.28
N VAL A 48 -6.91 8.45 7.32
CA VAL A 48 -6.67 9.57 8.24
C VAL A 48 -7.40 10.82 7.75
N ASP A 49 -7.23 11.21 6.50
CA ASP A 49 -7.87 12.41 5.90
C ASP A 49 -9.40 12.36 5.96
N TRP A 50 -9.98 11.16 5.82
CA TRP A 50 -11.42 10.93 5.90
C TRP A 50 -11.94 10.82 7.34
N ASN A 51 -11.08 10.97 8.35
CA ASN A 51 -11.40 10.78 9.77
C ASN A 51 -11.98 9.40 10.09
N VAL A 52 -11.55 8.37 9.35
CA VAL A 52 -11.95 6.97 9.61
C VAL A 52 -11.07 6.35 10.70
N ALA A 53 -9.81 6.77 10.79
CA ALA A 53 -8.83 6.25 11.74
C ALA A 53 -7.87 7.35 12.22
N THR A 54 -7.31 7.18 13.41
CA THR A 54 -6.19 8.01 13.87
C THR A 54 -4.92 7.68 13.07
N PRO A 55 -3.89 8.55 13.04
CA PRO A 55 -2.61 8.23 12.43
C PRO A 55 -1.98 6.93 12.97
N GLU A 56 -2.10 6.70 14.29
CA GLU A 56 -1.60 5.49 14.94
C GLU A 56 -2.35 4.24 14.43
N ASP A 57 -3.68 4.27 14.46
CA ASP A 57 -4.50 3.17 13.95
C ASP A 57 -4.21 2.88 12.48
N ALA A 58 -4.06 3.92 11.66
CA ALA A 58 -3.76 3.79 10.23
C ALA A 58 -2.42 3.08 9.98
N VAL A 59 -1.36 3.44 10.72
CA VAL A 59 -0.07 2.75 10.64
C VAL A 59 -0.18 1.31 11.13
N MET A 60 -0.91 1.05 12.22
CA MET A 60 -1.12 -0.29 12.75
C MET A 60 -1.88 -1.19 11.76
N MET A 61 -2.92 -0.67 11.11
CA MET A 61 -3.70 -1.36 10.07
C MET A 61 -2.84 -1.74 8.86
N ALA A 62 -1.84 -0.92 8.50
CA ALA A 62 -0.97 -1.15 7.36
C ALA A 62 0.30 -1.98 7.68
N SER A 63 0.59 -2.27 8.95
CA SER A 63 1.83 -2.94 9.36
C SER A 63 1.59 -4.08 10.36
N TYR A 64 1.36 -3.76 11.64
CA TYR A 64 1.22 -4.73 12.72
C TYR A 64 0.07 -5.70 12.51
N VAL A 65 -1.11 -5.20 12.14
CA VAL A 65 -2.32 -6.02 11.99
C VAL A 65 -2.15 -7.11 10.91
N PRO A 66 -1.72 -6.81 9.68
CA PRO A 66 -1.50 -7.85 8.67
C PRO A 66 -0.35 -8.80 9.05
N ALA A 67 0.74 -8.30 9.64
CA ALA A 67 1.82 -9.17 10.12
C ALA A 67 1.34 -10.15 11.20
N LYS A 68 0.51 -9.70 12.13
CA LYS A 68 -0.12 -10.55 13.14
C LYS A 68 -1.05 -11.59 12.53
N SER A 69 -1.92 -11.18 11.61
CA SER A 69 -2.88 -12.07 10.93
C SER A 69 -2.17 -13.21 10.19
N CYS A 70 -1.01 -12.92 9.60
CA CYS A 70 -0.20 -13.88 8.87
C CYS A 70 0.81 -14.65 9.72
N ASN A 71 0.85 -14.47 11.04
CA ASN A 71 1.86 -15.04 11.95
C ASN A 71 3.31 -14.69 11.54
N LEU A 72 3.57 -13.41 11.27
CA LEU A 72 4.87 -12.87 10.83
C LEU A 72 5.47 -11.83 11.79
N LEU A 73 4.96 -11.71 13.02
CA LEU A 73 5.45 -10.72 14.00
C LEU A 73 6.88 -10.98 14.49
N ASP A 74 7.41 -12.18 14.24
CA ASP A 74 8.82 -12.54 14.44
C ASP A 74 9.73 -12.04 13.30
N LYS A 75 9.16 -11.48 12.23
CA LYS A 75 9.87 -11.07 11.01
C LYS A 75 9.61 -9.62 10.63
N CYS A 76 8.38 -9.12 10.73
CA CYS A 76 8.01 -7.77 10.29
C CYS A 76 6.78 -7.22 11.02
N GLY A 77 6.41 -5.97 10.69
CA GLY A 77 5.22 -5.29 11.21
C GLY A 77 5.40 -4.65 12.60
N VAL A 78 6.61 -4.69 13.15
CA VAL A 78 6.98 -4.06 14.44
C VAL A 78 8.35 -3.42 14.33
N ILE A 79 8.55 -2.31 15.05
CA ILE A 79 9.88 -1.72 15.27
C ILE A 79 10.40 -2.25 16.60
N LYS A 80 11.33 -3.20 16.55
CA LYS A 80 11.87 -3.90 17.72
C LYS A 80 13.32 -4.32 17.46
N PRO A 81 14.18 -4.44 18.50
CA PRO A 81 15.48 -5.09 18.36
C PRO A 81 15.40 -6.46 17.68
N ASP A 82 16.49 -6.83 17.02
CA ASP A 82 16.67 -8.12 16.33
C ASP A 82 15.74 -8.35 15.13
N HIS A 83 15.07 -7.30 14.63
CA HIS A 83 14.29 -7.31 13.39
C HIS A 83 15.03 -6.55 12.27
N PRO A 84 14.75 -6.85 10.99
CA PRO A 84 15.18 -6.01 9.88
C PRO A 84 14.77 -4.55 10.11
N ALA A 85 15.66 -3.62 9.81
CA ALA A 85 15.38 -2.18 9.87
C ALA A 85 14.57 -1.75 8.63
N ASP A 86 13.39 -2.33 8.48
CA ASP A 86 12.40 -2.03 7.44
C ASP A 86 11.37 -1.05 8.02
N PHE A 87 11.43 0.21 7.60
CA PHE A 87 10.53 1.24 8.08
C PHE A 87 10.32 2.35 7.05
N VAL A 88 9.24 3.10 7.24
CA VAL A 88 8.93 4.29 6.44
C VAL A 88 8.96 5.52 7.33
N VAL A 89 9.48 6.62 6.80
CA VAL A 89 9.41 7.94 7.42
C VAL A 89 8.23 8.67 6.81
N LEU A 90 7.29 9.08 7.66
CA LEU A 90 6.11 9.83 7.26
C LEU A 90 6.23 11.29 7.65
N ASN A 91 5.75 12.18 6.80
CA ASN A 91 5.51 13.58 7.14
C ASN A 91 4.27 13.70 8.02
N HIS A 92 4.06 14.88 8.64
CA HIS A 92 2.89 15.15 9.48
C HIS A 92 1.54 15.01 8.75
N ASP A 93 1.53 15.14 7.43
CA ASP A 93 0.34 14.96 6.58
C ASP A 93 0.13 13.51 6.10
N MET A 94 0.87 12.56 6.68
CA MET A 94 0.89 11.14 6.34
C MET A 94 1.43 10.81 4.94
N THR A 95 2.07 11.75 4.24
CA THR A 95 2.83 11.44 3.02
C THR A 95 4.16 10.74 3.36
N VAL A 96 4.62 9.85 2.47
CA VAL A 96 5.91 9.16 2.64
C VAL A 96 7.05 10.09 2.26
N SER A 97 7.97 10.31 3.18
CA SER A 97 9.22 11.06 2.95
C SER A 97 10.34 10.13 2.50
N GLU A 98 10.50 9.00 3.18
CA GLU A 98 11.60 8.07 2.92
C GLU A 98 11.20 6.61 3.25
N THR A 99 11.81 5.64 2.59
CA THR A 99 11.65 4.20 2.90
C THR A 99 13.00 3.54 3.05
N TYR A 100 13.15 2.77 4.13
CA TYR A 100 14.33 2.00 4.45
C TYR A 100 14.03 0.50 4.34
N LEU A 101 14.94 -0.24 3.74
CA LEU A 101 14.95 -1.71 3.73
C LEU A 101 16.30 -2.18 4.27
N ASN A 102 16.29 -3.02 5.31
CA ASN A 102 17.48 -3.46 6.04
C ASN A 102 18.38 -2.30 6.51
N GLY A 103 17.78 -1.16 6.88
CA GLY A 103 18.50 0.02 7.36
C GLY A 103 19.11 0.88 6.25
N GLU A 104 18.92 0.52 4.98
CA GLU A 104 19.37 1.29 3.82
C GLU A 104 18.22 2.07 3.20
N SER A 105 18.42 3.35 2.93
CA SER A 105 17.45 4.18 2.21
C SER A 105 17.28 3.68 0.77
N ARG A 106 16.05 3.32 0.40
CA ARG A 106 15.69 2.79 -0.93
C ARG A 106 14.76 3.71 -1.72
N TYR A 107 14.12 4.65 -1.05
CA TYR A 107 13.25 5.64 -1.67
C TYR A 107 13.30 6.94 -0.87
N LYS A 108 13.38 8.07 -1.57
CA LYS A 108 13.19 9.44 -1.06
C LYS A 108 12.21 10.15 -1.99
N ALA A 109 11.22 10.82 -1.41
CA ALA A 109 10.22 11.60 -2.14
C ALA A 109 10.78 12.91 -2.71
#